data_AF-A0A920PHF3-F1
#
_entry.id   AF-A0A920PHF3-F1
#
_cell.length_a   1.000
_cell.length_b   1.000
_cell.length_c   1.000
_cell.angle_alpha   90.00
_cell.angle_beta   90.00
_cell.angle_gamma   90.00
#
_symmetry.space_group_name_H-M   'P 1'
#
loop_
_entity.id
_entity.type
_entity.pdbx_description
1 polymer ?
#
loop_
_entity_poly.entity_id
_entity_poly.type
_entity_poly.pdbx_seq_one_letter_code
_entity_poly.pdbx_strand_id
1 'polypeptide(L)' 'MLTGSMVAMVTPMGDDGLVDWAALNRLVDHHVEQGTDAIVSVGTTGESATLEHNEHIEVIGARWMR' A
#
# COMPACT_ATOMS: atom_id res chain seq x y z
N MET A 1 -10.70 2.27 -19.42
CA MET A 1 -10.92 1.39 -18.26
C MET A 1 -9.58 0.83 -17.85
N LEU A 2 -9.33 0.70 -16.54
CA LEU A 2 -8.21 -0.08 -16.02
C LEU A 2 -8.65 -1.56 -16.01
N THR A 3 -7.74 -2.47 -16.39
CA THR A 3 -8.02 -3.91 -16.51
C THR A 3 -6.80 -4.71 -16.07
N GLY A 4 -7.02 -5.90 -15.53
CA GLY A 4 -5.96 -6.78 -15.04
C GLY A 4 -6.13 -7.14 -13.57
N SER A 5 -5.10 -7.74 -12.98
CA SER A 5 -5.00 -8.03 -11.56
C SER A 5 -4.63 -6.76 -10.80
N MET A 6 -5.60 -6.22 -10.06
CA MET A 6 -5.43 -5.03 -9.23
C MET A 6 -5.51 -5.43 -7.76
N VAL A 7 -4.39 -5.41 -7.06
CA VAL A 7 -4.35 -5.84 -5.66
C VAL A 7 -4.89 -4.74 -4.75
N ALA A 8 -5.85 -5.09 -3.89
CA ALA A 8 -6.21 -4.27 -2.74
C ALA A 8 -5.17 -4.49 -1.64
N MET A 9 -4.15 -3.64 -1.62
CA MET A 9 -2.97 -3.84 -0.78
C MET A 9 -3.27 -3.49 0.68
N VAL A 10 -2.74 -4.29 1.59
CA VAL A 10 -2.76 -3.99 3.04
C VAL A 10 -1.85 -2.80 3.34
N THR A 11 -2.09 -2.11 4.46
CA THR A 11 -1.16 -1.12 5.02
C THR A 11 -0.44 -1.78 6.20
N PRO A 12 0.79 -2.30 6.05
CA PRO A 12 1.50 -2.93 7.14
C PRO A 12 1.71 -1.94 8.27
N MET A 13 1.44 -2.37 9.49
CA MET A 13 1.67 -1.59 10.71
C MET A 13 2.62 -2.37 11.63
N GLY A 14 3.46 -1.65 12.36
CA GLY A 14 4.25 -2.20 13.46
C GLY A 14 3.39 -2.47 14.70
N ASP A 15 4.01 -3.07 15.72
CA ASP A 15 3.34 -3.33 17.01
C ASP A 15 2.95 -2.03 17.75
N ASP A 16 3.55 -0.90 17.37
CA ASP A 16 3.22 0.45 17.86
C ASP A 16 2.04 1.10 17.11
N GLY A 17 1.49 0.43 16.09
CA GLY A 17 0.40 0.93 15.26
C GLY A 17 0.84 1.92 14.18
N LEU A 18 2.13 2.23 14.07
CA LEU A 18 2.66 3.09 13.00
C LEU A 18 2.87 2.28 11.72
N VAL A 19 2.79 2.93 10.57
CA VAL A 19 3.04 2.30 9.26
C VAL A 19 4.46 1.69 9.21
N ASP A 20 4.55 0.40 8.91
CA ASP A 20 5.82 -0.27 8.60
C ASP A 20 6.17 -0.03 7.13
N TRP A 21 6.90 1.06 6.89
CA TRP A 21 7.39 1.46 5.57
C TRP A 21 8.30 0.41 4.92
N ALA A 22 9.07 -0.35 5.70
CA ALA A 22 9.96 -1.36 5.15
C ALA A 22 9.16 -2.57 4.64
N ALA A 23 8.15 -3.02 5.37
CA ALA A 23 7.23 -4.05 4.90
C ALA A 23 6.42 -3.60 3.71
N LEU A 24 5.92 -2.36 3.73
CA LEU A 24 5.14 -1.80 2.64
C LEU A 24 5.96 -1.72 1.33
N ASN A 25 7.22 -1.30 1.39
CA ASN A 25 8.14 -1.36 0.23
C ASN A 25 8.33 -2.79 -0.29
N ARG A 26 8.56 -3.77 0.59
CA ARG A 26 8.71 -5.18 0.19
C ARG A 26 7.45 -5.73 -0.50
N LEU A 27 6.26 -5.33 -0.07
CA LEU A 27 5.00 -5.72 -0.72
C LEU A 27 4.89 -5.12 -2.11
N VAL A 28 5.28 -3.86 -2.29
CA VAL A 28 5.30 -3.26 -3.63
C VAL A 28 6.29 -3.99 -4.53
N ASP A 29 7.52 -4.20 -4.08
CA ASP A 29 8.54 -4.93 -4.84
C ASP A 29 8.05 -6.32 -5.24
N HIS A 30 7.41 -7.04 -4.31
CA HIS A 30 6.78 -8.33 -4.61
C HIS A 30 5.73 -8.22 -5.72
N HIS A 31 4.80 -7.27 -5.63
CA HIS A 31 3.76 -7.11 -6.66
C HIS A 31 4.32 -6.70 -8.02
N VAL A 32 5.40 -5.90 -8.05
CA VAL A 32 6.15 -5.58 -9.27
C VAL A 32 6.79 -6.84 -9.86
N GLU A 33 7.50 -7.62 -9.04
CA GLU A 33 8.14 -8.87 -9.47
C GLU A 33 7.12 -9.92 -9.97
N GLN A 34 5.93 -9.99 -9.37
CA GLN A 34 4.86 -10.90 -9.79
C GLN A 34 4.05 -10.39 -10.99
N GLY A 35 4.31 -9.18 -11.48
CA GLY A 35 3.61 -8.61 -12.64
C GLY A 35 2.16 -8.23 -12.35
N THR A 36 1.87 -7.72 -11.15
CA THR A 36 0.54 -7.19 -10.80
C THR A 36 0.26 -5.94 -11.63
N ASP A 37 -0.91 -5.88 -12.30
CA ASP A 37 -1.24 -4.80 -13.23
C ASP A 37 -1.46 -3.45 -12.55
N ALA A 38 -1.99 -3.44 -11.31
CA ALA A 38 -2.08 -2.23 -10.50
C ALA A 38 -2.13 -2.52 -8.99
N ILE A 39 -1.77 -1.50 -8.21
CA ILE A 39 -1.90 -1.48 -6.75
C ILE A 39 -2.99 -0.49 -6.38
N VAL A 40 -3.98 -0.96 -5.61
CA VAL A 40 -5.02 -0.14 -4.97
C VAL A 40 -4.60 0.06 -3.52
N SER A 41 -4.06 1.24 -3.23
CA SER A 41 -3.57 1.61 -1.89
C SER A 41 -4.67 2.27 -1.06
N VAL A 42 -4.60 2.10 0.27
CA VAL A 42 -5.51 2.71 1.26
C VAL A 42 -7.00 2.48 0.93
N GLY A 43 -7.33 1.28 0.46
CA GLY A 43 -8.71 0.82 0.34
C GLY A 43 -9.24 0.25 1.67
N THR A 44 -10.37 -0.46 1.65
CA THR A 44 -10.88 -1.16 2.84
C THR A 44 -9.85 -2.16 3.39
N THR A 45 -9.20 -2.92 2.51
CA THR A 45 -8.12 -3.86 2.87
C THR A 45 -6.87 -3.15 3.40
N GLY A 46 -6.66 -1.90 2.99
CA GLY A 46 -5.59 -1.03 3.49
C GLY A 46 -5.96 -0.27 4.75
N GLU A 47 -7.06 -0.65 5.43
CA GLU A 47 -7.49 -0.08 6.71
C GLU A 47 -7.75 1.42 6.66
N SER A 48 -8.33 1.91 5.56
CA SER A 48 -8.59 3.34 5.34
C SER A 48 -9.42 4.05 6.40
N ALA A 49 -10.21 3.31 7.19
CA ALA A 49 -11.04 3.84 8.27
C ALA A 49 -10.27 4.14 9.57
N THR A 50 -9.06 3.58 9.73
CA THR A 50 -8.26 3.66 10.96
C THR A 50 -6.93 4.39 10.79
N LEU A 51 -6.59 4.81 9.56
CA LEU A 51 -5.45 5.68 9.28
C LEU A 51 -5.78 7.15 9.55
N GLU A 52 -4.85 7.87 10.17
CA GLU A 52 -4.93 9.32 10.25
C GLU A 52 -4.83 9.94 8.85
N HIS A 53 -5.44 11.12 8.65
CA HIS A 53 -5.50 11.74 7.32
C HIS A 53 -4.10 12.01 6.74
N ASN A 54 -3.14 12.31 7.59
CA ASN A 54 -1.74 12.52 7.17
C ASN A 54 -1.10 11.20 6.72
N GLU A 55 -1.29 10.11 7.47
CA GLU A 55 -0.75 8.79 7.11
C GLU A 55 -1.35 8.30 5.79
N HIS A 56 -2.63 8.54 5.56
CA HIS A 56 -3.30 8.26 4.29
C HIS A 56 -2.58 8.96 3.12
N ILE A 57 -2.31 10.26 3.25
CA ILE A 57 -1.61 11.04 2.22
C ILE A 57 -0.17 10.56 2.04
N GLU A 58 0.53 10.26 3.14
CA GLU A 58 1.90 9.76 3.09
C GLU A 58 2.00 8.41 2.37
N VAL A 59 1.08 7.48 2.64
CA VAL A 59 1.06 6.17 1.98
C VAL A 59 0.73 6.30 0.48
N ILE A 60 -0.16 7.22 0.09
CA ILE A 60 -0.42 7.45 -1.34
C ILE A 60 0.75 8.18 -2.02
N GLY A 61 1.32 9.18 -1.35
CA GLY A 61 2.38 10.05 -1.86
C GLY A 61 3.78 9.43 -1.83
N ALA A 62 3.95 8.34 -1.08
CA ALA A 62 5.19 7.60 -1.03
C ALA A 62 5.61 7.20 -2.44
N ARG A 63 6.84 7.56 -2.79
CA ARG A 63 7.38 7.29 -4.11
C ARG A 63 7.94 5.87 -4.13
N TRP A 64 7.08 4.94 -4.46
CA TRP A 64 7.35 3.50 -4.44
C TRP A 64 8.33 3.03 -5.53
N MET A 65 8.40 3.74 -6.65
CA MET A 65 9.26 3.40 -7.79
C MET A 65 10.53 4.26 -7.77
N ARG A 66 11.66 3.63 -7.43
CA ARG A 66 13.02 4.10 -7.71
C ARG A 66 13.63 3.29 -8.84
#